data_AF-A0A7L2X9X6-F1
#
_entry.id   AF-A0A7L2X9X6-F1
#
_cell.length_a   1.000
_cell.length_b   1.000
_cell.length_c   1.000
_cell.angle_alpha   90.00
_cell.angle_beta   90.00
_cell.angle_gamma   90.00
#
_symmetry.space_group_name_H-M   'P 1'
#
loop_
_entity.id
_entity.type
_entity.pdbx_description
1 polymer ?
#
loop_
_entity_poly.entity_id
_entity_poly.type
_entity_poly.pdbx_seq_one_letter_code
_entity_poly.pdbx_strand_id
1 'polypeptide(L)'
;VAMALATQALLRLCPENGAGCLGQCGRLHLCKYHLKGFCRNQLARKGCRFVHNFHSDHNLRVLKQYGLENLNHDELRQLLLQNDPSLLPEVCLHYNKGDGLHGSCTFKTSCTKLHICQYVLRGQCRFGSSCKRSHDLLNPECFEKLERQGMSSDIIEKLPSTYRNMYDIKNGNRNMSDLEDAKSSPCKDKKPSSRRDSSTTNDDEPEQICLHHLYKSCGFKGKCIRTHFHLPYRWQVFDGKTWKDFKNMEEIEKAYCDPKNVRFDYAATESGSYCVGFKDMCCGFAKVRRLSTASSVTKPPHFILTTEWIWYWKDEYDMWQEYGKQDDLHAASTVSSDDLEKAYLAKSSPKLTFKAGRHEYELNF
;
A
#
# COMPACT_ATOMS: atom_id res chain seq x y z
N VAL A 1 -29.85 -1.54 14.23
CA VAL A 1 -28.97 -1.35 15.42
C VAL A 1 -27.64 -0.85 14.93
N ALA A 2 -27.34 0.42 15.20
CA ALA A 2 -26.14 1.11 14.74
C ALA A 2 -24.91 0.54 15.48
N MET A 3 -24.02 -0.17 14.77
CA MET A 3 -22.72 -0.51 15.32
C MET A 3 -21.76 0.65 15.10
N ALA A 4 -21.62 1.41 16.18
CA ALA A 4 -20.41 2.03 16.69
C ALA A 4 -19.35 2.47 15.66
N LEU A 5 -19.17 3.80 15.60
CA LEU A 5 -17.92 4.47 15.24
C LEU A 5 -16.76 3.88 16.07
N ALA A 6 -16.17 2.79 15.59
CA ALA A 6 -14.89 2.33 16.10
C ALA A 6 -13.84 3.34 15.65
N THR A 7 -13.26 4.04 16.63
CA THR A 7 -12.07 4.86 16.45
C THR A 7 -11.03 4.05 15.65
N GLN A 8 -10.72 4.56 14.46
CA GLN A 8 -9.95 3.87 13.41
C GLN A 8 -8.52 3.56 13.86
N ALA A 9 -8.32 2.40 14.48
CA ALA A 9 -7.01 1.89 14.86
C ALA A 9 -6.28 1.29 13.64
N LEU A 10 -4.95 1.31 13.67
CA LEU A 10 -4.12 0.56 12.72
C LEU A 10 -4.25 -0.94 13.00
N LEU A 11 -4.21 -1.79 11.96
CA LEU A 11 -4.05 -3.23 12.13
C LEU A 11 -2.76 -3.50 12.92
N ARG A 12 -2.89 -4.10 14.10
CA ARG A 12 -1.81 -4.33 15.07
C ARG A 12 -1.96 -5.69 15.73
N LEU A 13 -0.87 -6.16 16.33
CA LEU A 13 -0.90 -7.33 17.19
C LEU A 13 -1.59 -7.02 18.52
N CYS A 14 -2.33 -7.99 19.04
CA CYS A 14 -2.87 -7.93 20.39
C CYS A 14 -1.75 -8.15 21.42
N PRO A 15 -1.52 -7.22 22.37
CA PRO A 15 -0.50 -7.38 23.40
C PRO A 15 -0.84 -8.50 24.39
N GLU A 16 -2.13 -8.81 24.56
CA GLU A 16 -2.66 -9.85 25.46
C GLU A 16 -2.86 -11.21 24.75
N ASN A 17 -2.37 -11.34 23.52
CA ASN A 17 -2.37 -12.64 22.84
C ASN A 17 -1.64 -13.67 23.71
N GLY A 18 -2.23 -14.85 23.92
CA GLY A 18 -1.67 -15.89 24.79
C GLY A 18 -1.72 -15.60 26.30
N ALA A 19 -2.26 -14.46 26.73
CA ALA A 19 -2.44 -14.07 28.13
C ALA A 19 -3.92 -14.06 28.58
N GLY A 20 -4.83 -14.62 27.78
CA GLY A 20 -6.26 -14.76 28.12
C GLY A 20 -7.22 -13.86 27.35
N CYS A 21 -6.78 -13.23 26.26
CA CYS A 21 -7.68 -12.40 25.43
C CYS A 21 -8.89 -13.19 24.90
N LEU A 22 -10.10 -12.70 25.19
CA LEU A 22 -11.38 -13.33 24.82
C LEU A 22 -11.77 -13.18 23.33
N GLY A 23 -10.91 -12.57 22.50
CA GLY A 23 -11.14 -12.47 21.05
C GLY A 23 -12.05 -11.32 20.59
N GLN A 24 -12.36 -10.35 21.47
CA GLN A 24 -13.12 -9.14 21.13
C GLN A 24 -12.22 -7.88 21.08
N CYS A 25 -10.90 -8.06 20.92
CA CYS A 25 -9.91 -6.98 21.02
C CYS A 25 -9.75 -6.12 19.75
N GLY A 26 -10.33 -6.53 18.61
CA GLY A 26 -10.15 -5.85 17.33
C GLY A 26 -8.71 -5.84 16.79
N ARG A 27 -7.85 -6.73 17.30
CA ARG A 27 -6.42 -6.85 16.95
C ARG A 27 -6.05 -8.29 16.61
N LEU A 28 -4.99 -8.47 15.82
CA LEU A 28 -4.56 -9.79 15.40
C LEU A 28 -3.91 -10.57 16.55
N HIS A 29 -4.30 -11.83 16.68
CA HIS A 29 -3.62 -12.81 17.51
C HIS A 29 -2.60 -13.52 16.64
N LEU A 30 -1.35 -13.06 16.68
CA LEU A 30 -0.24 -13.69 15.98
C LEU A 30 1.03 -13.74 16.84
N CYS A 31 1.84 -14.76 16.60
CA CYS A 31 3.17 -14.87 17.15
C CYS A 31 4.11 -13.84 16.50
N LYS A 32 4.66 -12.93 17.31
CA LYS A 32 5.62 -11.91 16.82
C LYS A 32 6.86 -12.50 16.15
N TYR A 33 7.31 -13.69 16.55
CA TYR A 33 8.48 -14.35 15.98
C TYR A 33 8.15 -15.04 14.65
N HIS A 34 6.96 -15.65 14.55
CA HIS A 34 6.48 -16.19 13.28
C HIS A 34 6.27 -15.07 12.25
N LEU A 35 5.75 -13.91 12.69
CA LEU A 35 5.67 -12.71 11.85
C LEU A 35 7.05 -12.28 11.32
N LYS A 36 8.11 -12.41 12.13
CA LYS A 36 9.50 -12.10 11.72
C LYS A 36 10.16 -13.21 10.88
N GLY A 37 9.40 -14.24 10.53
CA GLY A 37 9.83 -15.35 9.66
C GLY A 37 10.41 -16.55 10.38
N PHE A 38 10.77 -16.44 11.66
CA PHE A 38 11.29 -17.58 12.42
C PHE A 38 10.84 -17.62 13.88
N CYS A 39 10.13 -18.70 14.26
CA CYS A 39 9.71 -18.96 15.64
C CYS A 39 10.34 -20.26 16.17
N ARG A 40 11.32 -20.14 17.08
CA ARG A 40 11.98 -21.29 17.73
C ARG A 40 11.01 -22.24 18.44
N ASN A 41 9.91 -21.72 18.98
CA ASN A 41 8.93 -22.51 19.71
C ASN A 41 8.04 -23.37 18.80
N GLN A 42 8.05 -23.14 17.48
CA GLN A 42 7.31 -23.99 16.54
C GLN A 42 7.83 -25.42 16.51
N LEU A 43 9.15 -25.58 16.63
CA LEU A 43 9.84 -26.87 16.61
C LEU A 43 10.02 -27.46 18.01
N ALA A 44 9.57 -26.74 19.05
CA ALA A 44 9.68 -27.21 20.43
C ALA A 44 8.59 -28.25 20.74
N ARG A 45 8.90 -29.22 21.61
CA ARG A 45 7.97 -30.31 21.99
C ARG A 45 6.60 -29.83 22.48
N LYS A 46 6.52 -28.66 23.11
CA LYS A 46 5.25 -28.07 23.62
C LYS A 46 4.53 -27.18 22.60
N GLY A 47 5.12 -26.96 21.42
CA GLY A 47 4.63 -26.02 20.41
C GLY A 47 4.67 -24.56 20.86
N CYS A 48 4.36 -23.66 19.93
CA CYS A 48 4.20 -22.25 20.24
C CYS A 48 2.81 -21.98 20.83
N ARG A 49 2.75 -21.23 21.93
CA ARG A 49 1.48 -20.83 22.57
C ARG A 49 0.72 -19.74 21.79
N PHE A 50 1.37 -19.14 20.79
CA PHE A 50 0.82 -18.07 19.99
C PHE A 50 0.43 -18.61 18.61
N VAL A 51 -0.64 -18.05 18.04
CA VAL A 51 -1.16 -18.43 16.72
C VAL A 51 -0.14 -18.10 15.62
N HIS A 52 0.10 -19.05 14.71
CA HIS A 52 0.94 -18.86 13.52
C HIS A 52 0.12 -18.72 12.23
N ASN A 53 -1.19 -19.01 12.27
CA ASN A 53 -2.06 -18.81 11.12
C ASN A 53 -2.57 -17.36 11.05
N PHE A 54 -2.15 -16.61 10.04
CA PHE A 54 -2.64 -15.25 9.74
C PHE A 54 -4.15 -15.22 9.53
N HIS A 55 -4.73 -16.29 9.02
CA HIS A 55 -6.16 -16.43 8.73
C HIS A 55 -6.88 -17.36 9.73
N SER A 56 -6.42 -17.43 10.98
CA SER A 56 -7.20 -18.09 12.04
C SER A 56 -8.60 -17.48 12.18
N ASP A 57 -9.58 -18.22 12.71
CA ASP A 57 -10.98 -17.76 12.80
C ASP A 57 -11.14 -16.38 13.45
N HIS A 58 -10.35 -16.09 14.49
CA HIS A 58 -10.29 -14.77 15.12
C HIS A 58 -9.71 -13.72 14.19
N ASN A 59 -8.55 -14.00 13.60
CA ASN A 59 -7.86 -13.05 12.74
C ASN A 59 -8.68 -12.75 11.48
N LEU A 60 -9.36 -13.73 10.88
CA LEU A 60 -10.19 -13.51 9.70
C LEU A 60 -11.33 -12.52 9.98
N ARG A 61 -11.96 -12.56 11.17
CA ARG A 61 -12.96 -11.55 11.56
C ARG A 61 -12.35 -10.16 11.68
N VAL A 62 -11.15 -10.05 12.26
CA VAL A 62 -10.42 -8.78 12.36
C VAL A 62 -10.05 -8.30 10.96
N LEU A 63 -9.50 -9.14 10.09
CA LEU A 63 -9.12 -8.79 8.72
C LEU A 63 -10.32 -8.30 7.90
N LYS A 64 -11.47 -8.97 7.99
CA LYS A 64 -12.72 -8.52 7.36
C LYS A 64 -13.18 -7.15 7.84
N GLN A 65 -13.02 -6.86 9.13
CA GLN A 65 -13.34 -5.53 9.68
C GLN A 65 -12.48 -4.42 9.04
N TYR A 66 -11.27 -4.76 8.63
CA TYR A 66 -10.35 -3.84 7.94
C TYR A 66 -10.37 -3.97 6.41
N GLY A 67 -11.13 -4.91 5.83
CA GLY A 67 -11.15 -5.20 4.39
C GLY A 67 -9.82 -5.75 3.85
N LEU A 68 -9.13 -6.57 4.65
CA LEU A 68 -7.79 -7.11 4.37
C LEU A 68 -7.77 -8.64 4.30
N GLU A 69 -8.93 -9.28 4.18
CA GLU A 69 -9.09 -10.74 4.20
C GLU A 69 -8.52 -11.46 2.97
N ASN A 70 -8.32 -10.73 1.87
CA ASN A 70 -7.78 -11.28 0.63
C ASN A 70 -6.25 -11.14 0.54
N LEU A 71 -5.62 -10.46 1.52
CA LEU A 71 -4.17 -10.32 1.53
C LEU A 71 -3.51 -11.63 1.97
N ASN A 72 -2.45 -12.03 1.28
CA ASN A 72 -1.68 -13.21 1.61
C ASN A 72 -0.78 -12.97 2.86
N HIS A 73 -0.12 -14.04 3.32
CA HIS A 73 0.70 -13.96 4.54
C HIS A 73 1.88 -12.99 4.43
N ASP A 74 2.47 -12.84 3.24
CA ASP A 74 3.61 -11.96 3.01
C ASP A 74 3.18 -10.49 2.94
N GLU A 75 2.05 -10.21 2.30
CA GLU A 75 1.43 -8.87 2.26
C GLU A 75 1.01 -8.42 3.66
N LEU A 76 0.31 -9.27 4.42
CA LEU A 76 -0.07 -8.99 5.80
C LEU A 76 1.15 -8.78 6.69
N ARG A 77 2.22 -9.56 6.49
CA ARG A 77 3.48 -9.39 7.21
C ARG A 77 4.09 -8.03 6.92
N GLN A 78 4.20 -7.67 5.64
CA GLN A 78 4.75 -6.38 5.23
C GLN A 78 3.93 -5.21 5.79
N LEU A 79 2.60 -5.29 5.70
CA LEU A 79 1.68 -4.30 6.27
C LEU A 79 1.91 -4.09 7.77
N LEU A 80 1.99 -5.19 8.54
CA LEU A 80 2.18 -5.15 9.98
C LEU A 80 3.54 -4.54 10.37
N LEU A 81 4.61 -4.92 9.68
CA LEU A 81 5.95 -4.41 9.93
C LEU A 81 6.08 -2.90 9.59
N GLN A 82 5.37 -2.43 8.57
CA GLN A 82 5.31 -1.01 8.21
C GLN A 82 4.48 -0.19 9.21
N ASN A 83 3.37 -0.74 9.69
CA ASN A 83 2.42 -0.06 10.57
C ASN A 83 2.86 0.00 12.03
N ASP A 84 3.62 -1.00 12.50
CA ASP A 84 4.03 -1.09 13.90
C ASP A 84 5.56 -1.09 14.09
N PRO A 85 6.14 0.08 14.44
CA PRO A 85 7.58 0.21 14.68
C PRO A 85 8.12 -0.69 15.80
N SER A 86 7.27 -1.15 16.73
CA SER A 86 7.69 -2.04 17.82
C SER A 86 8.06 -3.45 17.32
N LEU A 87 7.67 -3.79 16.10
CA LEU A 87 8.00 -5.06 15.46
C LEU A 87 9.36 -4.99 14.76
N LEU A 88 9.87 -3.79 14.47
CA LEU A 88 11.17 -3.57 13.84
C LEU A 88 12.31 -3.48 14.86
N PRO A 89 13.55 -3.85 14.48
CA PRO A 89 14.73 -3.64 15.31
C PRO A 89 14.93 -2.15 15.64
N GLU A 90 15.40 -1.85 16.85
CA GLU A 90 15.72 -0.47 17.20
C GLU A 90 17.07 -0.05 16.61
N VAL A 91 17.10 1.13 15.98
CA VAL A 91 18.36 1.74 15.50
C VAL A 91 19.05 2.47 16.65
N CYS A 92 20.35 2.24 16.81
CA CYS A 92 21.15 2.91 17.83
C CYS A 92 21.37 4.38 17.49
N LEU A 93 20.79 5.27 18.28
CA LEU A 93 20.96 6.73 18.11
C LEU A 93 22.38 7.19 18.43
N HIS A 94 23.05 6.55 19.38
CA HIS A 94 24.43 6.87 19.75
C HIS A 94 25.43 6.48 18.67
N TYR A 95 25.19 5.35 17.99
CA TYR A 95 25.96 4.98 16.80
C TYR A 95 25.87 6.06 15.72
N ASN A 96 24.71 6.70 15.57
CA ASN A 96 24.50 7.75 14.57
C ASN A 96 25.06 9.13 14.98
N LYS A 97 25.78 9.23 16.10
CA LYS A 97 26.39 10.47 16.62
C LYS A 97 27.88 10.27 16.91
N GLY A 98 28.64 11.36 16.97
CA GLY A 98 30.08 11.33 17.26
C GLY A 98 30.94 10.80 16.11
N ASP A 99 32.22 10.58 16.37
CA ASP A 99 33.20 10.05 15.41
C ASP A 99 33.64 8.62 15.75
N GLY A 100 34.38 7.99 14.83
CA GLY A 100 34.88 6.62 14.98
C GLY A 100 33.89 5.53 14.58
N LEU A 101 34.39 4.29 14.55
CA LEU A 101 33.71 3.11 13.99
C LEU A 101 32.33 2.85 14.59
N HIS A 102 32.16 3.10 15.90
CA HIS A 102 30.88 2.92 16.60
C HIS A 102 30.20 4.23 17.02
N GLY A 103 30.73 5.38 16.57
CA GLY A 103 30.24 6.68 17.01
C GLY A 103 30.35 6.85 18.52
N SER A 104 29.35 7.45 19.15
CA SER A 104 29.29 7.64 20.60
C SER A 104 28.66 6.46 21.36
N CYS A 105 28.45 5.31 20.70
CA CYS A 105 27.92 4.13 21.38
C CYS A 105 28.97 3.47 22.27
N THR A 106 28.77 3.51 23.58
CA THR A 106 29.65 2.89 24.59
C THR A 106 29.64 1.37 24.52
N PHE A 107 28.53 0.77 24.07
CA PHE A 107 28.36 -0.68 23.96
C PHE A 107 29.03 -1.29 22.72
N LYS A 108 29.42 -0.49 21.71
CA LYS A 108 30.15 -0.97 20.52
C LYS A 108 29.50 -2.24 19.92
N THR A 109 30.23 -3.35 19.79
CA THR A 109 29.75 -4.62 19.24
C THR A 109 28.72 -5.33 20.12
N SER A 110 28.70 -5.08 21.43
CA SER A 110 27.72 -5.67 22.36
C SER A 110 26.40 -4.89 22.46
N CYS A 111 26.26 -3.76 21.75
CA CYS A 111 25.00 -3.02 21.70
C CYS A 111 23.88 -3.93 21.18
N THR A 112 22.71 -3.97 21.80
CA THR A 112 21.57 -4.76 21.30
C THR A 112 20.83 -4.06 20.15
N LYS A 113 21.01 -2.74 20.02
CA LYS A 113 20.45 -1.92 18.94
C LYS A 113 21.29 -2.02 17.67
N LEU A 114 20.66 -1.71 16.55
CA LEU A 114 21.23 -1.83 15.21
C LEU A 114 22.17 -0.66 14.92
N HIS A 115 23.39 -0.97 14.48
CA HIS A 115 24.43 0.00 14.11
C HIS A 115 24.38 0.27 12.61
N ILE A 116 23.33 0.96 12.18
CA ILE A 116 23.13 1.37 10.80
C ILE A 116 22.83 2.88 10.73
N CYS A 117 23.18 3.49 9.60
CA CYS A 117 22.84 4.87 9.30
C CYS A 117 21.31 5.08 9.35
N GLN A 118 20.82 5.90 10.27
CA GLN A 118 19.39 6.21 10.36
C GLN A 118 18.88 6.89 9.09
N TYR A 119 19.75 7.65 8.39
CA TYR A 119 19.37 8.40 7.19
C TYR A 119 19.26 7.48 5.97
N VAL A 120 20.01 6.39 5.89
CA VAL A 120 19.83 5.42 4.79
C VAL A 120 18.49 4.70 4.92
N LEU A 121 18.11 4.33 6.15
CA LEU A 121 16.81 3.73 6.43
C LEU A 121 15.63 4.67 6.17
N ARG A 122 15.88 5.99 6.16
CA ARG A 122 14.89 7.02 5.79
C ARG A 122 14.92 7.37 4.29
N GLY A 123 15.87 6.85 3.52
CA GLY A 123 16.09 7.26 2.12
C GLY A 123 16.64 8.69 1.96
N GLN A 124 17.24 9.25 3.02
CA GLN A 124 17.67 10.66 3.10
C GLN A 124 19.18 10.83 3.33
N CYS A 125 19.97 9.77 3.21
CA CYS A 125 21.42 9.86 3.38
C CYS A 125 22.07 10.58 2.20
N ARG A 126 22.61 11.78 2.44
CA ARG A 126 23.27 12.61 1.41
C ARG A 126 24.67 12.14 1.03
N PHE A 127 25.28 11.27 1.84
CA PHE A 127 26.66 10.84 1.67
C PHE A 127 26.80 9.57 0.83
N GLY A 128 25.70 8.86 0.52
CA GLY A 128 25.75 7.64 -0.28
C GLY A 128 26.80 6.65 0.23
N SER A 129 27.65 6.15 -0.65
CA SER A 129 28.76 5.23 -0.33
C SER A 129 29.86 5.85 0.54
N SER A 130 29.98 7.19 0.58
CA SER A 130 30.95 7.90 1.43
C SER A 130 30.47 8.15 2.87
N CYS A 131 29.33 7.59 3.25
CA CYS A 131 28.81 7.75 4.59
C CYS A 131 29.75 7.10 5.62
N LYS A 132 30.08 7.83 6.69
CA LYS A 132 30.82 7.28 7.85
C LYS A 132 30.06 6.18 8.60
N ARG A 133 28.78 5.96 8.28
CA ARG A 133 27.91 4.98 8.94
C ARG A 133 27.57 3.87 7.96
N SER A 134 27.51 2.64 8.48
CA SER A 134 27.15 1.46 7.69
C SER A 134 25.79 1.66 7.04
N HIS A 135 25.68 1.26 5.78
CA HIS A 135 24.43 1.18 5.02
C HIS A 135 24.00 -0.27 4.77
N ASP A 136 24.84 -1.22 5.13
CA ASP A 136 24.66 -2.62 4.82
C ASP A 136 24.04 -3.36 6.01
N LEU A 137 22.83 -3.90 5.86
CA LEU A 137 22.20 -4.75 6.87
C LEU A 137 22.66 -6.21 6.81
N LEU A 138 23.25 -6.61 5.69
CA LEU A 138 23.73 -7.97 5.43
C LEU A 138 25.18 -8.15 5.89
N ASN A 139 25.80 -7.11 6.44
CA ASN A 139 27.10 -7.26 7.07
C ASN A 139 27.01 -8.32 8.20
N PRO A 140 28.04 -9.17 8.41
CA PRO A 140 27.94 -10.31 9.31
C PRO A 140 27.51 -9.95 10.74
N GLU A 141 28.03 -8.85 11.30
CA GLU A 141 27.69 -8.41 12.66
C GLU A 141 26.22 -7.99 12.82
N CYS A 142 25.67 -7.27 11.84
CA CYS A 142 24.28 -6.84 11.85
C CYS A 142 23.35 -8.00 11.53
N PHE A 143 23.71 -8.83 10.55
CA PHE A 143 22.92 -10.00 10.16
C PHE A 143 22.77 -10.97 11.33
N GLU A 144 23.86 -11.36 11.98
CA GLU A 144 23.83 -12.26 13.13
C GLU A 144 23.00 -11.68 14.29
N LYS A 145 23.07 -10.36 14.52
CA LYS A 145 22.24 -9.67 15.51
C LYS A 145 20.75 -9.76 15.16
N LEU A 146 20.37 -9.59 13.90
CA LEU A 146 18.99 -9.66 13.45
C LEU A 146 18.44 -11.10 13.56
N GLU A 147 19.24 -12.11 13.22
CA GLU A 147 18.89 -13.51 13.42
C GLU A 147 18.72 -13.87 14.90
N ARG A 148 19.58 -13.36 15.78
CA ARG A 148 19.41 -13.51 17.24
C ARG A 148 18.11 -12.87 17.75
N GLN A 149 17.62 -11.82 17.09
CA GLN A 149 16.31 -11.21 17.37
C GLN A 149 15.13 -11.99 16.74
N GLY A 150 15.40 -13.10 16.05
CA GLY A 150 14.40 -14.00 15.48
C GLY A 150 13.91 -13.59 14.10
N MET A 151 14.69 -12.82 13.34
CA MET A 151 14.39 -12.49 11.94
C MET A 151 15.02 -13.50 10.99
N SER A 152 14.28 -13.93 9.97
CA SER A 152 14.81 -14.78 8.90
C SER A 152 15.49 -13.94 7.80
N SER A 153 16.33 -14.57 6.98
CA SER A 153 17.08 -13.90 5.91
C SER A 153 16.20 -13.12 4.94
N ASP A 154 15.08 -13.73 4.51
CA ASP A 154 14.11 -13.12 3.59
C ASP A 154 13.48 -11.83 4.14
N ILE A 155 13.30 -11.76 5.46
CA ILE A 155 12.79 -10.54 6.12
C ILE A 155 13.89 -9.51 6.26
N ILE A 156 15.12 -9.94 6.59
CA ILE A 156 16.28 -9.05 6.72
C ILE A 156 16.55 -8.31 5.40
N GLU A 157 16.51 -9.01 4.27
CA GLU A 157 16.67 -8.42 2.94
C GLU A 157 15.61 -7.35 2.63
N LYS A 158 14.38 -7.53 3.13
CA LYS A 158 13.26 -6.60 2.94
C LYS A 158 13.22 -5.46 3.98
N LEU A 159 14.08 -5.47 5.00
CA LEU A 159 14.11 -4.43 6.05
C LEU A 159 14.39 -3.02 5.51
N PRO A 160 15.38 -2.77 4.63
CA PRO A 160 15.67 -1.41 4.15
C PRO A 160 14.48 -0.76 3.45
N SER A 161 13.71 -1.53 2.67
CA SER A 161 12.41 -1.08 2.16
C SER A 161 11.46 -0.84 3.32
N THR A 162 11.20 -1.82 4.19
CA THR A 162 10.23 -1.71 5.28
C THR A 162 10.42 -0.45 6.15
N TYR A 163 11.67 -0.12 6.52
CA TYR A 163 11.96 1.13 7.24
C TYR A 163 11.63 2.37 6.42
N ARG A 164 12.02 2.42 5.14
CA ARG A 164 11.73 3.55 4.24
C ARG A 164 10.23 3.82 4.19
N ASN A 165 9.41 2.79 3.97
CA ASN A 165 7.95 2.97 3.88
C ASN A 165 7.37 3.39 5.22
N MET A 166 7.80 2.79 6.33
CA MET A 166 7.39 3.25 7.66
C MET A 166 7.67 4.75 7.83
N TYR A 167 8.83 5.24 7.36
CA TYR A 167 9.17 6.66 7.42
C TYR A 167 8.40 7.50 6.40
N ASP A 168 8.16 7.03 5.17
CA ASP A 168 7.40 7.73 4.15
C ASP A 168 5.93 7.88 4.56
N ILE A 169 5.34 6.82 5.10
CA ILE A 169 4.01 6.81 5.72
C ILE A 169 3.95 7.85 6.86
N LYS A 170 4.98 7.91 7.73
CA LYS A 170 5.05 8.90 8.82
C LYS A 170 5.33 10.33 8.36
N ASN A 171 6.14 10.53 7.32
CA ASN A 171 6.61 11.84 6.85
C ASN A 171 5.69 12.46 5.79
N GLY A 172 4.88 11.68 5.08
CA GLY A 172 3.77 12.19 4.26
C GLY A 172 2.78 13.03 5.08
N ASN A 173 2.83 12.92 6.41
CA ASN A 173 2.12 13.75 7.37
C ASN A 173 2.80 15.13 7.63
N ARG A 174 4.12 15.26 7.39
CA ARG A 174 4.92 16.45 7.70
C ARG A 174 5.22 17.34 6.50
N ASN A 175 5.44 16.77 5.31
CA ASN A 175 5.93 17.52 4.14
C ASN A 175 4.86 18.37 3.41
N MET A 176 3.75 18.71 4.05
CA MET A 176 2.73 19.62 3.50
C MET A 176 2.17 20.61 4.53
N SER A 177 2.79 20.71 5.72
CA SER A 177 2.71 21.95 6.51
C SER A 177 3.64 23.04 5.95
N ASP A 178 4.64 22.68 5.15
CA ASP A 178 5.71 23.59 4.69
C ASP A 178 5.42 24.23 3.31
N LEU A 179 4.23 24.03 2.73
CA LEU A 179 3.79 24.69 1.50
C LEU A 179 3.10 26.05 1.75
N GLU A 180 2.85 26.43 3.01
CA GLU A 180 2.40 27.78 3.36
C GLU A 180 3.54 28.73 3.79
N ASP A 181 4.73 28.23 4.12
CA ASP A 181 5.83 29.06 4.65
C ASP A 181 6.89 29.49 3.62
N ALA A 182 6.74 29.11 2.34
CA ALA A 182 7.60 29.59 1.25
C ALA A 182 7.18 30.95 0.65
N LYS A 183 6.41 31.77 1.41
CA LYS A 183 6.17 33.19 1.13
C LYS A 183 6.51 34.05 2.35
N SER A 184 7.73 33.93 2.87
CA SER A 184 8.29 34.95 3.75
C SER A 184 9.75 35.21 3.42
N SER A 185 9.96 35.98 2.34
CA SER A 185 11.12 36.85 2.21
C SER A 185 10.64 38.27 1.91
N PRO A 186 11.27 39.32 2.48
CA PRO A 186 10.59 40.57 2.77
C PRO A 186 10.81 41.60 1.66
N CYS A 187 9.75 41.99 0.95
CA CYS A 187 9.75 43.18 0.11
C CYS A 187 8.43 43.98 0.25
N LYS A 188 8.56 45.07 1.00
CA LYS A 188 7.82 46.34 1.10
C LYS A 188 6.54 46.58 0.24
N ASP A 189 5.50 46.99 0.98
CA ASP A 189 4.49 48.04 0.69
C ASP A 189 3.68 48.01 -0.62
N LYS A 190 2.39 47.63 -0.53
CA LYS A 190 1.20 48.47 -0.83
C LYS A 190 -0.15 47.74 -0.62
N LYS A 191 -1.17 48.52 -0.26
CA LYS A 191 -2.56 48.17 0.12
C LYS A 191 -3.42 47.55 -1.02
N PRO A 192 -4.59 46.95 -0.69
CA PRO A 192 -5.23 45.89 -1.48
C PRO A 192 -6.25 46.40 -2.50
N SER A 193 -6.37 45.71 -3.64
CA SER A 193 -7.61 45.72 -4.41
C SER A 193 -7.77 44.56 -5.40
N SER A 194 -9.05 44.22 -5.54
CA SER A 194 -9.72 43.40 -6.54
C SER A 194 -9.38 41.91 -6.63
N ARG A 195 -10.39 41.13 -6.20
CA ARG A 195 -10.83 39.87 -6.80
C ARG A 195 -10.42 39.77 -8.27
N ARG A 196 -9.68 38.71 -8.60
CA ARG A 196 -9.74 38.08 -9.92
C ARG A 196 -9.76 36.57 -9.73
N ASP A 197 -10.82 35.99 -10.25
CA ASP A 197 -10.90 34.57 -10.60
C ASP A 197 -9.62 34.12 -11.30
N SER A 198 -9.20 32.91 -10.98
CA SER A 198 -8.22 32.16 -11.76
C SER A 198 -8.73 30.73 -11.86
N SER A 199 -9.70 30.58 -12.76
CA SER A 199 -9.93 29.33 -13.48
C SER A 199 -8.71 29.01 -14.35
N THR A 200 -8.58 27.73 -14.71
CA THR A 200 -7.50 27.05 -15.46
C THR A 200 -6.33 26.59 -14.56
N THR A 201 -5.98 25.31 -14.44
CA THR A 201 -6.07 24.16 -15.37
C THR A 201 -6.04 22.80 -14.64
N ASN A 202 -6.66 21.80 -15.27
CA ASN A 202 -6.61 20.33 -15.05
C ASN A 202 -7.79 19.72 -14.28
N ASP A 203 -8.96 19.73 -14.94
CA ASP A 203 -9.89 18.60 -14.85
C ASP A 203 -9.16 17.29 -15.27
N ASP A 204 -9.51 16.17 -14.64
CA ASP A 204 -8.98 14.80 -14.86
C ASP A 204 -7.76 14.33 -14.05
N GLU A 205 -7.62 14.75 -12.79
CA GLU A 205 -7.09 13.81 -11.78
C GLU A 205 -8.29 13.12 -11.13
N PRO A 206 -8.52 11.81 -11.36
CA PRO A 206 -9.62 11.11 -10.71
C PRO A 206 -9.46 11.28 -9.20
N GLU A 207 -10.58 11.46 -8.50
CA GLU A 207 -10.64 11.54 -7.04
C GLU A 207 -10.05 10.26 -6.40
N GLN A 208 -8.73 10.20 -6.27
CA GLN A 208 -8.03 9.02 -5.78
C GLN A 208 -8.26 8.82 -4.29
N ILE A 209 -8.27 7.56 -3.86
CA ILE A 209 -8.29 7.20 -2.45
C ILE A 209 -6.93 7.53 -1.83
N CYS A 210 -6.97 8.20 -0.68
CA CYS A 210 -5.78 8.61 0.04
C CYS A 210 -5.06 7.39 0.63
N LEU A 211 -3.93 7.03 0.01
CA LEU A 211 -3.09 5.92 0.48
C LEU A 211 -2.68 6.08 1.96
N HIS A 212 -2.29 7.30 2.37
CA HIS A 212 -1.96 7.58 3.78
C HIS A 212 -3.15 7.40 4.72
N HIS A 213 -4.39 7.61 4.26
CA HIS A 213 -5.57 7.33 5.06
C HIS A 213 -5.75 5.82 5.28
N LEU A 214 -5.48 4.99 4.26
CA LEU A 214 -5.51 3.53 4.39
C LEU A 214 -4.46 3.06 5.40
N TYR A 215 -3.26 3.65 5.37
CA TYR A 215 -2.22 3.46 6.37
C TYR A 215 -2.42 4.27 7.67
N LYS A 216 -3.61 4.85 7.91
CA LYS A 216 -3.97 5.68 9.09
C LYS A 216 -2.92 6.72 9.51
N SER A 217 -2.19 7.26 8.55
CA SER A 217 -1.10 8.22 8.74
C SER A 217 -1.40 9.60 8.14
N CYS A 218 -2.55 9.77 7.50
CA CYS A 218 -2.96 11.05 6.93
C CYS A 218 -3.26 12.09 8.03
N GLY A 219 -2.49 13.19 8.07
CA GLY A 219 -2.74 14.32 8.98
C GLY A 219 -3.81 15.30 8.54
N PHE A 220 -4.17 15.30 7.26
CA PHE A 220 -5.07 16.30 6.69
C PHE A 220 -6.52 16.12 7.15
N LYS A 221 -6.88 14.95 7.70
CA LYS A 221 -8.24 14.62 8.17
C LYS A 221 -9.30 15.05 7.14
N GLY A 222 -10.23 15.93 7.50
CA GLY A 222 -11.28 16.42 6.59
C GLY A 222 -10.82 17.41 5.51
N LYS A 223 -9.56 17.86 5.54
CA LYS A 223 -8.97 18.79 4.55
C LYS A 223 -8.13 18.07 3.49
N CYS A 224 -8.15 16.73 3.44
CA CYS A 224 -7.39 16.00 2.44
C CYS A 224 -8.00 16.21 1.06
N ILE A 225 -7.17 16.56 0.07
CA ILE A 225 -7.58 16.66 -1.34
C ILE A 225 -8.02 15.31 -1.93
N ARG A 226 -7.61 14.21 -1.30
CA ARG A 226 -7.94 12.83 -1.70
C ARG A 226 -9.05 12.27 -0.83
N THR A 227 -9.81 11.32 -1.38
CA THR A 227 -10.92 10.70 -0.68
C THR A 227 -10.43 9.78 0.43
N HIS A 228 -10.99 9.95 1.63
CA HIS A 228 -10.75 9.04 2.76
C HIS A 228 -11.78 7.91 2.72
N PHE A 229 -11.32 6.69 2.45
CA PHE A 229 -12.14 5.49 2.45
C PHE A 229 -11.36 4.32 3.06
N HIS A 230 -12.06 3.31 3.59
CA HIS A 230 -11.42 2.22 4.32
C HIS A 230 -10.90 1.07 3.43
N LEU A 231 -11.33 1.00 2.17
CA LEU A 231 -10.85 0.05 1.15
C LEU A 231 -9.99 0.77 0.09
N PRO A 232 -9.11 0.03 -0.62
CA PRO A 232 -8.30 0.58 -1.72
C PRO A 232 -9.10 0.87 -3.00
N TYR A 233 -10.38 0.49 -3.03
CA TYR A 233 -11.33 0.80 -4.09
C TYR A 233 -12.65 1.31 -3.48
N ARG A 234 -13.43 2.06 -4.25
CA ARG A 234 -14.76 2.53 -3.84
C ARG A 234 -15.69 2.64 -5.05
N TRP A 235 -16.79 1.89 -5.00
CA TRP A 235 -17.82 1.94 -6.04
C TRP A 235 -18.97 2.86 -5.64
N GLN A 236 -19.36 3.75 -6.55
CA GLN A 236 -20.43 4.73 -6.32
C GLN A 236 -21.37 4.86 -7.51
N VAL A 237 -22.65 5.15 -7.23
CA VAL A 237 -23.69 5.47 -8.21
C VAL A 237 -24.15 6.92 -8.03
N PHE A 238 -24.37 7.60 -9.14
CA PHE A 238 -24.86 8.98 -9.16
C PHE A 238 -26.39 8.99 -9.15
N ASP A 239 -26.98 9.58 -8.11
CA ASP A 239 -28.44 9.65 -7.94
C ASP A 239 -29.09 10.91 -8.56
N GLY A 240 -28.34 11.64 -9.40
CA GLY A 240 -28.74 12.93 -9.97
C GLY A 240 -28.30 14.13 -9.15
N LYS A 241 -27.92 13.95 -7.88
CA LYS A 241 -27.42 15.04 -7.02
C LYS A 241 -26.05 14.73 -6.42
N THR A 242 -25.86 13.50 -5.97
CA THR A 242 -24.69 13.08 -5.18
C THR A 242 -24.26 11.66 -5.56
N TRP A 243 -22.98 11.38 -5.32
CA TRP A 243 -22.43 10.03 -5.43
C TRP A 243 -22.72 9.25 -4.15
N LYS A 244 -23.40 8.11 -4.28
CA LYS A 244 -23.75 7.20 -3.18
C LYS A 244 -23.00 5.88 -3.30
N ASP A 245 -22.54 5.36 -2.17
CA ASP A 245 -21.79 4.10 -2.14
C ASP A 245 -22.68 2.88 -2.37
N PHE A 246 -22.19 1.92 -3.13
CA PHE A 246 -22.81 0.61 -3.23
C PHE A 246 -22.62 -0.20 -1.94
N LYS A 247 -23.64 -0.97 -1.55
CA LYS A 247 -23.57 -1.85 -0.38
C LYS A 247 -22.75 -3.11 -0.61
N ASN A 248 -22.70 -3.60 -1.86
CA ASN A 248 -22.06 -4.86 -2.25
C ASN A 248 -20.81 -4.56 -3.09
N MET A 249 -19.99 -3.61 -2.66
CA MET A 249 -18.90 -3.10 -3.51
C MET A 249 -17.77 -4.10 -3.69
N GLU A 250 -17.59 -5.01 -2.73
CA GLU A 250 -16.64 -6.10 -2.76
C GLU A 250 -17.00 -7.12 -3.84
N GLU A 251 -18.29 -7.47 -3.98
CA GLU A 251 -18.76 -8.36 -5.05
C GLU A 251 -18.66 -7.71 -6.43
N ILE A 252 -18.96 -6.40 -6.52
CA ILE A 252 -18.80 -5.63 -7.77
C ILE A 252 -17.33 -5.58 -8.17
N GLU A 253 -16.44 -5.26 -7.24
CA GLU A 253 -14.99 -5.23 -7.49
C GLU A 253 -14.48 -6.59 -7.95
N LYS A 254 -14.89 -7.67 -7.26
CA LYS A 254 -14.52 -9.03 -7.63
C LYS A 254 -14.96 -9.38 -9.06
N ALA A 255 -16.17 -8.97 -9.45
CA ALA A 255 -16.65 -9.19 -10.81
C ALA A 255 -15.90 -8.33 -11.82
N TYR A 256 -15.59 -7.07 -11.48
CA TYR A 256 -14.86 -6.14 -12.34
C TYR A 256 -13.42 -6.58 -12.64
N CYS A 257 -12.76 -7.25 -11.69
CA CYS A 257 -11.40 -7.76 -11.87
C CYS A 257 -11.28 -8.90 -12.90
N ASP A 258 -12.39 -9.52 -13.33
CA ASP A 258 -12.38 -10.53 -14.40
C ASP A 258 -12.85 -9.92 -15.72
N PRO A 259 -11.99 -9.83 -16.75
CA PRO A 259 -12.32 -9.19 -18.02
C PRO A 259 -13.44 -9.92 -18.80
N LYS A 260 -13.76 -11.17 -18.44
CA LYS A 260 -14.90 -11.91 -19.03
C LYS A 260 -16.25 -11.35 -18.57
N ASN A 261 -16.29 -10.70 -17.41
CA ASN A 261 -17.50 -10.09 -16.92
C ASN A 261 -17.68 -8.71 -17.56
N VAL A 262 -18.77 -8.53 -18.30
CA VAL A 262 -19.13 -7.23 -18.89
C VAL A 262 -20.06 -6.41 -17.98
N ARG A 263 -20.69 -7.07 -17.01
CA ARG A 263 -21.61 -6.47 -16.04
C ARG A 263 -21.72 -7.30 -14.77
N PHE A 264 -22.27 -6.70 -13.72
CA PHE A 264 -22.66 -7.35 -12.47
C PHE A 264 -24.18 -7.22 -12.24
N ASP A 265 -24.88 -8.35 -12.12
CA ASP A 265 -26.32 -8.40 -11.93
C ASP A 265 -26.67 -8.50 -10.44
N TYR A 266 -27.56 -7.62 -9.95
CA TYR A 266 -28.10 -7.74 -8.58
C TYR A 266 -29.17 -8.83 -8.49
N ALA A 267 -29.33 -9.41 -7.30
CA ALA A 267 -30.50 -10.23 -6.99
C ALA A 267 -31.78 -9.41 -7.24
N ALA A 268 -32.67 -9.94 -8.08
CA ALA A 268 -33.91 -9.28 -8.49
C ALA A 268 -34.74 -8.92 -7.24
N THR A 269 -35.02 -7.63 -7.06
CA THR A 269 -36.07 -7.18 -6.15
C THR A 269 -37.35 -6.96 -6.95
N GLU A 270 -38.50 -6.94 -6.28
CA GLU A 270 -39.81 -6.74 -6.90
C GLU A 270 -39.93 -5.43 -7.72
N SER A 271 -38.94 -4.54 -7.63
CA SER A 271 -38.88 -3.23 -8.30
C SER A 271 -37.98 -3.18 -9.54
N GLY A 272 -37.41 -4.31 -9.98
CA GLY A 272 -36.60 -4.42 -11.19
C GLY A 272 -35.19 -4.95 -10.97
N SER A 273 -34.57 -5.45 -12.05
CA SER A 273 -33.16 -5.85 -12.06
C SER A 273 -32.29 -4.61 -12.30
N TYR A 274 -31.49 -4.26 -11.31
CA TYR A 274 -30.40 -3.31 -11.47
C TYR A 274 -29.15 -4.12 -11.83
N CYS A 275 -28.37 -3.65 -12.80
CA CYS A 275 -27.08 -4.24 -13.15
C CYS A 275 -26.07 -3.12 -13.34
N VAL A 276 -24.81 -3.37 -12.97
CA VAL A 276 -23.70 -2.44 -13.20
C VAL A 276 -22.99 -2.89 -14.47
N GLY A 277 -23.07 -2.10 -15.54
CA GLY A 277 -22.27 -2.30 -16.75
C GLY A 277 -20.86 -1.75 -16.54
N PHE A 278 -19.85 -2.58 -16.80
CA PHE A 278 -18.45 -2.20 -16.58
C PHE A 278 -17.85 -1.45 -17.77
N LYS A 279 -18.36 -1.68 -18.97
CA LYS A 279 -17.86 -1.03 -20.19
C LYS A 279 -18.32 0.42 -20.32
N ASP A 280 -19.58 0.67 -19.98
CA ASP A 280 -20.23 1.98 -20.05
C ASP A 280 -20.25 2.71 -18.70
N MET A 281 -19.83 2.03 -17.62
CA MET A 281 -19.84 2.52 -16.25
C MET A 281 -21.21 3.10 -15.88
N CYS A 282 -22.28 2.33 -16.15
CA CYS A 282 -23.66 2.72 -15.89
C CYS A 282 -24.43 1.65 -15.08
N CYS A 283 -25.47 2.08 -14.37
CA CYS A 283 -26.46 1.21 -13.73
C CYS A 283 -27.86 1.68 -14.10
N GLY A 284 -28.47 1.02 -15.09
CA GLY A 284 -29.67 1.55 -15.75
C GLY A 284 -29.36 2.91 -16.39
N PHE A 285 -30.05 3.97 -15.95
CA PHE A 285 -29.79 5.34 -16.41
C PHE A 285 -28.81 6.13 -15.54
N ALA A 286 -28.37 5.55 -14.40
CA ALA A 286 -27.48 6.21 -13.47
C ALA A 286 -26.01 5.99 -13.83
N LYS A 287 -25.18 7.03 -13.74
CA LYS A 287 -23.72 6.90 -13.90
C LYS A 287 -23.11 6.18 -12.70
N VAL A 288 -22.12 5.35 -12.95
CA VAL A 288 -21.33 4.63 -11.95
C VAL A 288 -19.88 5.08 -12.05
N ARG A 289 -19.16 5.11 -10.93
CA ARG A 289 -17.72 5.33 -10.91
C ARG A 289 -17.02 4.42 -9.91
N ARG A 290 -15.77 4.09 -10.23
CA ARG A 290 -14.84 3.41 -9.34
C ARG A 290 -13.72 4.39 -8.98
N LEU A 291 -13.50 4.62 -7.69
CA LEU A 291 -12.30 5.32 -7.20
C LEU A 291 -11.27 4.27 -6.80
N SER A 292 -10.00 4.56 -7.06
CA SER A 292 -8.87 3.68 -6.77
C SER A 292 -7.78 4.41 -5.99
N THR A 293 -6.86 3.66 -5.39
CA THR A 293 -5.60 4.21 -4.90
C THR A 293 -4.66 4.56 -6.06
N ALA A 294 -3.54 5.22 -5.76
CA ALA A 294 -2.52 5.50 -6.76
C ALA A 294 -2.05 4.19 -7.44
N SER A 295 -1.76 4.29 -8.74
CA SER A 295 -1.25 3.16 -9.54
C SER A 295 0.07 2.64 -8.98
N SER A 296 0.23 1.31 -8.93
CA SER A 296 1.40 0.62 -8.39
C SER A 296 2.69 1.08 -9.05
N VAL A 297 2.68 1.38 -10.35
CA VAL A 297 3.87 1.83 -11.09
C VAL A 297 4.35 3.24 -10.71
N THR A 298 3.50 4.04 -10.05
CA THR A 298 3.82 5.41 -9.61
C THR A 298 4.36 5.46 -8.18
N LYS A 299 4.35 4.32 -7.49
CA LYS A 299 4.81 4.19 -6.12
C LYS A 299 5.86 3.08 -6.05
N PRO A 300 6.75 3.15 -5.07
CA PRO A 300 7.64 2.03 -4.85
C PRO A 300 6.87 0.74 -4.54
N PRO A 301 7.41 -0.47 -4.87
CA PRO A 301 6.73 -1.77 -4.75
C PRO A 301 6.25 -2.13 -3.34
N HIS A 302 6.69 -1.38 -2.35
CA HIS A 302 6.41 -1.62 -0.96
C HIS A 302 5.09 -1.01 -0.47
N PHE A 303 4.45 -0.14 -1.26
CA PHE A 303 3.11 0.37 -0.99
C PHE A 303 2.06 -0.66 -1.44
N ILE A 304 1.87 -1.73 -0.67
CA ILE A 304 1.01 -2.87 -1.07
C ILE A 304 -0.47 -2.51 -1.30
N LEU A 305 -0.93 -1.34 -0.84
CA LEU A 305 -2.32 -0.90 -1.01
C LEU A 305 -2.50 0.00 -2.25
N THR A 306 -1.51 0.07 -3.14
CA THR A 306 -1.65 0.69 -4.47
C THR A 306 -2.48 -0.18 -5.38
N THR A 307 -3.12 0.44 -6.37
CA THR A 307 -3.92 -0.29 -7.35
C THR A 307 -2.98 -0.83 -8.42
N GLU A 308 -2.98 -2.15 -8.60
CA GLU A 308 -2.33 -2.82 -9.72
C GLU A 308 -3.28 -2.88 -10.91
N TRP A 309 -2.85 -2.38 -12.06
CA TRP A 309 -3.64 -2.39 -13.29
C TRP A 309 -3.11 -3.48 -14.22
N ILE A 310 -3.95 -4.48 -14.46
CA ILE A 310 -3.63 -5.59 -15.35
C ILE A 310 -4.27 -5.33 -16.71
N TRP A 311 -3.46 -5.32 -17.75
CA TRP A 311 -3.88 -5.07 -19.12
C TRP A 311 -4.13 -6.38 -19.85
N TYR A 312 -5.23 -6.43 -20.60
CA TYR A 312 -5.62 -7.60 -21.39
C TYR A 312 -5.87 -7.24 -22.85
N TRP A 313 -5.70 -8.23 -23.73
CA TRP A 313 -6.15 -8.18 -25.12
C TRP A 313 -7.02 -9.39 -25.42
N LYS A 314 -7.91 -9.25 -26.41
CA LYS A 314 -8.80 -10.33 -26.83
C LYS A 314 -8.22 -11.00 -28.07
N ASP A 315 -8.04 -12.31 -28.02
CA ASP A 315 -7.51 -13.09 -29.13
C ASP A 315 -8.59 -13.45 -30.18
N GLU A 316 -8.15 -14.14 -31.23
CA GLU A 316 -9.00 -14.60 -32.35
C GLU A 316 -10.03 -15.66 -31.94
N TYR A 317 -9.91 -16.24 -30.74
CA TYR A 317 -10.84 -17.19 -30.15
C TYR A 317 -11.75 -16.53 -29.09
N ASP A 318 -11.81 -15.20 -29.07
CA ASP A 318 -12.56 -14.41 -28.08
C ASP A 318 -12.10 -14.63 -26.62
N MET A 319 -10.86 -15.09 -26.41
CA MET A 319 -10.30 -15.26 -25.07
C MET A 319 -9.46 -14.05 -24.66
N TRP A 320 -9.58 -13.66 -23.40
CA TRP A 320 -8.78 -12.60 -22.82
C TRP A 320 -7.41 -13.12 -22.41
N GLN A 321 -6.37 -12.50 -22.95
CA GLN A 321 -4.97 -12.80 -22.68
C GLN A 321 -4.30 -11.62 -21.99
N GLU A 322 -3.48 -11.92 -20.98
CA GLU A 322 -2.77 -10.93 -20.18
C GLU A 322 -1.48 -10.50 -20.90
N TYR A 323 -1.21 -9.20 -20.97
CA TYR A 323 0.05 -8.71 -21.54
C TYR A 323 1.27 -9.11 -20.69
N GLY A 324 2.30 -9.62 -21.35
CA GLY A 324 3.58 -10.03 -20.75
C GLY A 324 3.61 -11.47 -20.23
N LYS A 325 2.47 -12.18 -20.27
CA LYS A 325 2.38 -13.58 -19.85
C LYS A 325 2.58 -14.51 -21.04
N GLN A 326 3.35 -15.56 -20.85
CA GLN A 326 3.48 -16.63 -21.83
C GLN A 326 2.37 -17.66 -21.60
N ASP A 327 1.64 -18.03 -22.64
CA ASP A 327 0.72 -19.16 -22.64
C ASP A 327 1.13 -20.20 -23.70
N ASP A 328 0.47 -21.36 -23.71
CA ASP A 328 0.81 -22.47 -24.63
C ASP A 328 0.51 -22.16 -26.12
N LEU A 329 -0.36 -21.19 -26.39
CA LEU A 329 -0.84 -20.77 -27.72
C LEU A 329 -0.20 -19.46 -28.23
N HIS A 330 0.24 -18.58 -27.33
CA HIS A 330 0.70 -17.23 -27.62
C HIS A 330 2.07 -16.98 -26.99
N ALA A 331 3.00 -16.50 -27.83
CA ALA A 331 4.27 -15.99 -27.36
C ALA A 331 4.05 -14.74 -26.49
N ALA A 332 4.78 -14.66 -25.37
CA ALA A 332 4.72 -13.49 -24.50
C ALA A 332 5.04 -12.21 -25.27
N SER A 333 4.27 -11.15 -25.00
CA SER A 333 4.59 -9.82 -25.50
C SER A 333 5.86 -9.29 -24.84
N THR A 334 6.60 -8.44 -25.56
CA THR A 334 7.79 -7.75 -25.02
C THR A 334 7.47 -6.70 -23.96
N VAL A 335 6.19 -6.35 -23.81
CA VAL A 335 5.67 -5.40 -22.83
C VAL A 335 4.80 -6.12 -21.82
N SER A 336 4.91 -5.71 -20.56
CA SER A 336 4.08 -6.18 -19.45
C SER A 336 2.95 -5.18 -19.15
N SER A 337 1.96 -5.60 -18.35
CA SER A 337 0.93 -4.70 -17.81
C SER A 337 1.52 -3.45 -17.14
N ASP A 338 2.64 -3.60 -16.42
CA ASP A 338 3.35 -2.49 -15.78
C ASP A 338 3.92 -1.49 -16.80
N ASP A 339 4.42 -1.96 -17.94
CA ASP A 339 4.97 -1.09 -18.98
C ASP A 339 3.87 -0.34 -19.71
N LEU A 340 2.74 -1.02 -19.96
CA LEU A 340 1.54 -0.41 -20.55
C LEU A 340 0.96 0.67 -19.62
N GLU A 341 0.83 0.37 -18.33
CA GLU A 341 0.32 1.32 -17.34
C GLU A 341 1.24 2.55 -17.20
N LYS A 342 2.57 2.37 -17.20
CA LYS A 342 3.52 3.50 -17.20
C LYS A 342 3.35 4.36 -18.46
N ALA A 343 3.21 3.75 -19.63
CA ALA A 343 3.03 4.46 -20.89
C ALA A 343 1.70 5.22 -20.92
N TYR A 344 0.61 4.59 -20.48
CA TYR A 344 -0.72 5.21 -20.35
C TYR A 344 -0.68 6.45 -19.45
N LEU A 345 -0.07 6.33 -18.27
CA LEU A 345 0.06 7.44 -17.32
C LEU A 345 1.01 8.55 -17.78
N ALA A 346 2.02 8.23 -18.60
CA ALA A 346 2.99 9.21 -19.07
C ALA A 346 2.37 10.28 -19.98
N LYS A 347 1.15 10.05 -20.53
CA LYS A 347 0.36 10.97 -21.39
C LYS A 347 1.13 11.61 -22.57
N SER A 348 2.36 11.18 -22.83
CA SER A 348 3.34 11.83 -23.71
C SER A 348 3.42 11.17 -25.09
N SER A 349 2.94 9.93 -25.22
CA SER A 349 2.69 9.26 -26.48
C SER A 349 1.39 8.47 -26.39
N PRO A 350 0.39 8.74 -27.25
CA PRO A 350 -0.85 7.96 -27.28
C PRO A 350 -0.64 6.54 -27.84
N LYS A 351 0.57 6.26 -28.38
CA LYS A 351 0.89 5.02 -29.06
C LYS A 351 2.11 4.34 -28.45
N LEU A 352 2.05 3.02 -28.34
CA LEU A 352 3.14 2.17 -27.89
C LEU A 352 3.32 1.00 -28.85
N THR A 353 4.55 0.80 -29.34
CA THR A 353 4.89 -0.34 -30.18
C THR A 353 5.51 -1.47 -29.37
N PHE A 354 5.12 -2.71 -29.67
CA PHE A 354 5.64 -3.90 -29.00
C PHE A 354 5.63 -5.11 -29.93
N LYS A 355 6.33 -6.18 -29.55
CA LYS A 355 6.37 -7.42 -30.31
C LYS A 355 5.71 -8.54 -29.53
N ALA A 356 4.99 -9.42 -30.22
CA ALA A 356 4.52 -10.69 -29.67
C ALA A 356 4.76 -11.79 -30.72
N GLY A 357 5.62 -12.74 -30.37
CA GLY A 357 6.13 -13.74 -31.31
C GLY A 357 6.86 -13.11 -32.49
N ARG A 358 6.34 -13.30 -33.70
CA ARG A 358 6.93 -12.80 -34.95
C ARG A 358 6.33 -11.48 -35.45
N HIS A 359 5.29 -10.99 -34.79
CA HIS A 359 4.55 -9.82 -35.23
C HIS A 359 4.88 -8.60 -34.36
N GLU A 360 4.78 -7.43 -34.98
CA GLU A 360 4.95 -6.13 -34.35
C GLU A 360 3.58 -5.44 -34.33
N TYR A 361 3.20 -4.92 -33.16
CA TYR A 361 1.90 -4.34 -32.89
C TYR A 361 2.07 -2.90 -32.41
N GLU A 362 1.07 -2.08 -32.70
CA GLU A 362 0.93 -0.72 -32.16
C GLU A 362 -0.35 -0.69 -31.31
N LEU A 363 -0.20 -0.40 -30.02
CA LEU A 363 -1.31 -0.13 -29.11
C LEU A 363 -1.58 1.38 -29.12
N ASN A 364 -2.84 1.75 -29.31
CA ASN A 364 -3.33 3.13 -29.16
C ASN A 364 -4.24 3.19 -27.94
N PHE A 365 -3.88 4.02 -26.97
CA PHE A 365 -4.51 4.07 -25.64
C PHE A 365 -5.90 4.69 -25.61
#